data_AF-I0K914-F1
#
_entry.id   AF-I0K914-F1
#
_cell.length_a   1.000
_cell.length_b   1.000
_cell.length_c   1.000
_cell.angle_alpha   90.00
_cell.angle_beta   90.00
_cell.angle_gamma   90.00
#
_symmetry.space_group_name_H-M   'P 1'
#
loop_
_entity.id
_entity.type
_entity.pdbx_description
1 polymer ?
#
loop_
_entity_poly.entity_id
_entity_poly.type
_entity_poly.pdbx_seq_one_letter_code
_entity_poly.pdbx_strand_id
1 'polypeptide(L)'
;MEPKQQQWINDVLGSLDGLQRAEPSPFLYAKIRNRLNGQPVAYAPKKLVWLVAASFALLALLNWRLVASSTVPTNVPSESASLRALASEWQLYPTHQLYGE
;
A
#
# COMPACT_ATOMS: atom_id res chain seq x y z
N MET A 1 -14.79 47.77 5.98
CA MET A 1 -14.82 46.64 6.93
C MET A 1 -16.23 46.56 7.47
N GLU A 2 -16.83 45.38 7.53
CA GLU A 2 -18.19 45.26 8.07
C GLU A 2 -18.22 45.62 9.57
N PRO A 3 -19.24 46.34 10.05
CA PRO A 3 -19.35 46.76 11.45
C PRO A 3 -19.32 45.58 12.45
N LYS A 4 -19.80 44.40 12.01
CA LYS A 4 -19.74 43.15 12.79
C LYS A 4 -18.31 42.68 13.06
N GLN A 5 -17.41 42.92 12.12
CA GLN A 5 -16.03 42.48 12.19
C GLN A 5 -15.24 43.31 13.23
N GLN A 6 -15.56 44.60 13.34
CA GLN A 6 -14.97 45.51 14.33
C GLN A 6 -15.47 45.21 15.76
N GLN A 7 -16.74 44.86 15.92
CA GLN A 7 -17.28 44.40 17.21
C GLN A 7 -16.61 43.12 17.68
N TRP A 8 -16.49 42.13 16.79
CA TRP A 8 -15.82 40.87 17.13
C TRP A 8 -14.34 41.09 17.54
N ILE A 9 -13.62 41.97 16.84
CA ILE A 9 -12.24 42.32 17.19
C ILE A 9 -12.18 42.95 18.60
N ASN A 10 -13.06 43.91 18.89
CA ASN A 10 -13.08 44.58 20.19
C ASN A 10 -13.48 43.63 21.33
N ASP A 11 -14.43 42.72 21.09
CA ASP A 11 -14.84 41.71 22.06
C ASP A 11 -13.71 40.72 22.35
N VAL A 12 -12.97 40.30 21.32
CA VAL A 12 -11.82 39.39 21.49
C VAL A 12 -10.68 40.08 22.21
N LEU A 13 -10.33 41.31 21.83
CA LEU A 13 -9.24 42.07 22.46
C LEU A 13 -9.57 42.43 23.91
N GLY A 14 -10.82 42.80 24.20
CA GLY A 14 -11.29 43.12 25.54
C GLY A 14 -11.60 41.89 26.42
N SER A 15 -11.65 40.68 25.86
CA SER A 15 -11.97 39.45 26.62
C SER A 15 -10.97 39.12 27.74
N LEU A 16 -9.79 39.74 27.69
CA LEU A 16 -8.71 39.55 28.67
C LEU A 16 -8.52 40.78 29.58
N ASP A 17 -9.25 41.87 29.36
CA ASP A 17 -9.18 43.06 30.21
C ASP A 17 -9.75 42.77 31.60
N GLY A 18 -8.96 43.05 32.64
CA GLY A 18 -9.35 42.85 34.04
C GLY A 18 -9.06 41.44 34.62
N LEU A 19 -8.58 40.51 33.80
CA LEU A 19 -8.09 39.21 34.31
C LEU A 19 -6.70 39.37 34.93
N GLN A 20 -6.57 39.01 36.21
CA GLN A 20 -5.27 38.89 36.84
C GLN A 20 -4.42 37.86 36.11
N ARG A 21 -3.14 38.18 35.93
CA ARG A 21 -2.16 37.26 35.37
C ARG A 21 -2.13 36.00 36.23
N ALA A 22 -2.61 34.88 35.68
CA ALA A 22 -2.50 33.60 36.36
C ALA A 22 -1.00 33.27 36.53
N GLU A 23 -0.54 33.16 37.77
CA GLU A 23 0.78 32.61 38.02
C GLU A 23 0.80 31.15 37.54
N PRO A 24 1.81 30.76 36.75
CA PRO A 24 1.92 29.37 36.32
C PRO A 24 2.07 28.50 37.56
N SER A 25 1.23 27.47 37.67
CA SER A 25 1.37 26.51 38.77
C SER A 25 2.80 25.94 38.75
N PRO A 26 3.48 25.86 39.91
CA PRO A 26 4.85 25.36 40.00
C PRO A 26 4.98 23.90 39.53
N PHE A 27 3.85 23.20 39.39
CA PHE A 27 3.78 21.82 38.90
C PHE A 27 3.39 21.70 37.42
N LEU A 28 3.11 22.80 36.71
CA LEU A 28 2.74 22.75 35.29
C LEU A 28 3.85 22.11 34.45
N TYR A 29 5.09 22.55 34.67
CA TYR A 29 6.25 21.99 33.96
C TYR A 29 6.41 20.49 34.25
N ALA A 30 6.30 20.08 35.52
CA ALA A 30 6.35 18.68 35.91
C ALA A 30 5.21 17.86 35.26
N LYS A 31 3.98 18.41 35.23
CA LYS A 31 2.81 17.77 34.61
C LYS A 31 2.97 17.60 33.10
N ILE A 32 3.49 18.62 32.41
CA ILE A 32 3.77 18.56 30.97
C ILE A 32 4.85 17.53 30.69
N ARG A 33 5.96 17.56 31.43
CA ARG A 33 7.06 16.59 31.30
C ARG A 33 6.60 15.16 31.57
N ASN A 34 5.75 14.96 32.57
CA ASN A 34 5.21 13.64 32.90
C ASN A 34 4.20 13.15 31.85
N ARG A 35 3.45 14.05 31.19
CA ARG A 35 2.61 13.67 30.04
C ARG A 35 3.42 13.30 28.81
N LEU A 36 4.49 14.05 28.52
CA LEU A 36 5.39 13.80 27.40
C LEU A 36 6.19 12.49 27.58
N ASN A 37 6.68 12.23 28.78
CA ASN A 37 7.50 11.05 29.08
C ASN A 37 6.69 9.84 29.54
N GLY A 38 5.48 10.07 30.06
CA GLY A 38 4.59 9.04 30.60
C GLY A 38 3.64 8.45 29.57
N GLN A 39 3.67 8.91 28.31
CA GLN A 39 3.20 8.10 27.19
C GLN A 39 4.30 7.10 26.86
N PRO A 40 4.20 5.83 27.29
CA PRO A 40 5.06 4.81 26.72
C PRO A 40 4.76 4.82 25.23
N VAL A 41 5.74 5.22 24.42
CA VAL A 41 5.73 4.91 22.99
C VAL A 41 5.42 3.43 22.94
N ALA A 42 4.28 3.07 22.37
CA ALA A 42 3.79 1.70 22.37
C ALA A 42 4.70 0.88 21.44
N TYR A 43 5.87 0.50 21.95
CA TYR A 43 6.80 -0.33 21.23
C TYR A 43 6.16 -1.70 21.07
N ALA A 44 5.90 -2.08 19.82
CA ALA A 44 5.47 -3.42 19.51
C ALA A 44 6.53 -4.41 20.03
N PRO A 45 6.14 -5.50 20.71
CA PRO A 45 7.10 -6.47 21.20
C PRO A 45 7.88 -7.05 20.02
N LYS A 46 9.22 -7.14 20.15
CA LYS A 46 10.13 -7.60 19.07
C LYS A 46 9.69 -8.93 18.44
N LYS A 47 9.13 -9.84 19.25
CA LYS A 47 8.58 -11.13 18.79
C LYS A 47 7.44 -10.95 17.80
N LEU A 48 6.55 -9.98 18.03
CA LEU A 48 5.41 -9.70 17.15
C LEU A 48 5.88 -9.06 15.84
N VAL A 49 6.86 -8.16 15.90
CA VAL A 49 7.49 -7.59 14.69
C VAL A 49 8.10 -8.70 13.84
N TRP A 50 8.80 -9.66 14.45
CA TRP A 50 9.39 -10.81 13.75
C TRP A 50 8.33 -11.75 13.16
N LEU A 51 7.23 -11.98 13.88
CA LEU A 51 6.13 -12.81 13.40
C LEU A 51 5.46 -12.18 12.17
N VAL A 52 5.18 -10.87 12.23
CA VAL A 52 4.63 -10.11 11.09
C VAL A 52 5.59 -10.14 9.91
N ALA A 53 6.88 -9.88 10.14
CA ALA A 53 7.90 -9.94 9.10
C ALA A 53 7.99 -11.33 8.44
N ALA A 54 7.97 -12.41 9.25
CA ALA A 54 7.97 -13.78 8.74
C ALA A 54 6.71 -14.11 7.93
N SER A 55 5.54 -13.64 8.37
CA SER A 55 4.27 -13.80 7.65
C SER A 55 4.31 -13.10 6.29
N PHE A 56 4.79 -11.85 6.23
CA PHE A 56 4.96 -11.12 4.98
C PHE A 56 5.99 -11.77 4.06
N ALA A 57 7.12 -12.23 4.60
CA ALA A 57 8.14 -12.94 3.83
C ALA A 57 7.59 -14.23 3.22
N LEU A 58 6.82 -15.01 3.99
CA LEU A 58 6.16 -16.22 3.51
C LEU A 58 5.20 -15.91 2.37
N LEU A 59 4.37 -14.87 2.53
CA LEU A 59 3.41 -14.44 1.50
C LEU A 59 4.14 -14.00 0.23
N ALA A 60 5.20 -13.20 0.36
CA ALA A 60 6.03 -12.77 -0.77
C ALA A 60 6.66 -13.96 -1.51
N LEU A 61 7.17 -14.94 -0.77
CA LEU A 61 7.77 -16.15 -1.35
C LEU A 61 6.74 -16.99 -2.12
N LEU A 62 5.52 -17.09 -1.59
CA LEU A 62 4.43 -17.83 -2.21
C LEU A 62 3.98 -17.17 -3.50
N ASN A 63 3.79 -15.85 -3.48
CA ASN A 63 3.47 -15.06 -4.67
C ASN A 63 4.59 -15.15 -5.71
N TRP A 64 5.85 -15.08 -5.28
CA TRP A 64 7.01 -15.24 -6.17
C TRP A 64 7.03 -16.61 -6.85
N ARG A 65 6.80 -17.68 -6.09
CA ARG A 65 6.73 -19.05 -6.62
C ARG A 65 5.63 -19.21 -7.65
N LEU A 66 4.46 -18.61 -7.44
CA LEU A 66 3.35 -18.67 -8.38
C LEU A 66 3.68 -17.98 -9.71
N VAL A 67 4.32 -16.81 -9.65
CA VAL A 67 4.81 -16.10 -10.84
C VAL A 67 5.91 -16.90 -11.54
N ALA A 68 6.86 -17.46 -10.79
CA ALA A 68 7.95 -18.26 -11.34
C ALA A 68 7.49 -19.61 -11.90
N SER A 69 6.44 -20.24 -11.36
CA SER A 69 5.88 -21.48 -11.90
C SER A 69 4.94 -21.25 -13.07
N SER A 70 4.50 -20.00 -13.27
CA SER A 70 3.74 -19.59 -14.46
C SER A 70 4.60 -19.57 -15.72
N THR A 71 5.93 -19.73 -15.61
CA THR A 71 6.76 -20.18 -16.73
C THR A 71 6.61 -21.68 -16.92
N VAL A 72 5.38 -22.14 -17.15
CA VAL A 72 5.15 -23.41 -17.82
C VAL A 72 5.85 -23.27 -19.17
N PRO A 73 6.76 -24.18 -19.57
CA PRO A 73 7.23 -24.22 -20.94
C PRO A 73 5.97 -24.37 -21.77
N THR A 74 5.64 -23.29 -22.47
CA THR A 74 4.50 -23.22 -23.36
C THR A 74 4.87 -24.11 -24.54
N ASN A 75 4.79 -25.43 -24.34
CA ASN A 75 4.60 -26.42 -25.40
C ASN A 75 3.17 -26.28 -25.93
N VAL A 76 2.66 -25.05 -26.04
CA VAL A 76 1.54 -24.75 -26.90
C VAL A 76 2.19 -24.91 -28.28
N PRO A 77 1.81 -25.93 -29.06
CA PRO A 77 2.25 -26.01 -30.44
C PRO A 77 1.99 -24.62 -31.00
N SER A 78 3.01 -23.99 -31.60
CA SER A 78 2.84 -22.68 -32.21
C SER A 78 1.53 -22.70 -33.01
N GLU A 79 0.75 -21.63 -32.97
CA GLU A 79 -0.56 -21.59 -33.63
C GLU A 79 -0.48 -22.10 -35.09
N SER A 80 0.68 -21.90 -35.75
CA SER A 80 1.02 -22.48 -37.04
C SER A 80 1.09 -24.02 -37.10
N ALA A 81 1.56 -24.70 -36.06
CA ALA A 81 1.63 -26.16 -35.95
C ALA A 81 0.24 -26.79 -35.72
N SER A 82 -0.62 -26.17 -34.92
CA SER A 82 -2.00 -26.63 -34.72
C SER A 82 -2.87 -26.37 -35.96
N LEU A 83 -2.71 -25.22 -36.63
CA LEU A 83 -3.39 -24.92 -37.89
C LEU A 83 -2.96 -25.88 -39.02
N ARG A 84 -1.67 -26.26 -39.08
CA ARG A 84 -1.20 -27.28 -40.04
C ARG A 84 -1.75 -28.67 -39.76
N ALA A 85 -1.82 -29.07 -38.49
CA ALA A 85 -2.40 -30.36 -38.11
C ALA A 85 -3.88 -30.43 -38.55
N LEU A 86 -4.67 -29.40 -38.24
CA LEU A 86 -6.06 -29.29 -38.68
C LEU A 86 -6.19 -29.24 -40.21
N ALA A 87 -5.37 -28.43 -40.90
CA ALA A 87 -5.41 -28.36 -42.36
C ALA A 87 -5.07 -29.70 -43.04
N SER A 88 -4.19 -30.50 -42.42
CA SER A 88 -3.83 -31.84 -42.90
C SER A 88 -4.92 -32.88 -42.60
N GLU A 89 -5.54 -32.83 -41.42
CA GLU A 89 -6.63 -33.70 -41.00
C GLU A 89 -7.87 -33.51 -41.88
N TRP A 90 -8.14 -32.26 -42.26
CA TRP A 90 -9.25 -31.89 -43.14
C TRP A 90 -8.87 -31.93 -44.63
N GLN A 91 -7.67 -32.42 -44.97
CA GLN A 91 -7.16 -32.56 -46.35
C GLN A 91 -7.28 -31.29 -47.21
N LEU A 92 -7.20 -30.09 -46.60
CA LEU A 92 -7.31 -28.83 -47.34
C LEU A 92 -6.13 -28.56 -48.27
N TYR A 93 -4.99 -29.24 -48.05
CA TYR A 93 -3.87 -29.21 -48.98
C TYR A 93 -3.88 -30.47 -49.85
N PRO A 94 -4.27 -30.37 -51.13
CA PRO A 94 -4.03 -31.44 -52.07
C PRO A 94 -2.52 -31.71 -52.20
N THR A 95 -2.12 -32.93 -51.87
CA THR A 95 -0.78 -33.47 -52.14
C THR A 95 -0.59 -33.61 -53.64
N HIS A 96 -0.24 -32.51 -54.31
CA HIS A 96 0.29 -32.59 -55.66
C HIS A 96 1.73 -33.11 -55.58
N GLN A 97 1.89 -34.43 -55.58
CA GLN A 97 3.10 -35.01 -56.14
C GLN A 97 3.01 -34.83 -57.65
N LEU A 98 3.42 -33.66 -58.13
CA LEU A 98 3.72 -33.48 -59.54
C LEU A 98 4.96 -34.31 -59.84
N TYR A 99 4.68 -35.41 -60.56
CA TYR A 99 5.55 -36.24 -61.38
C TYR A 99 6.91 -35.57 -61.70
N GLY A 100 7.99 -36.20 -61.25
CA GLY A 100 9.34 -35.97 -61.78
C GLY A 100 9.85 -37.29 -62.35
N GLU A 101 9.72 -37.39 -63.68
CA GLU A 101 10.44 -38.25 -64.65
C GLU A 101 10.59 -39.75 -64.32
#